data_AF-A0A940XP83-F1
#
_entry.id   AF-A0A940XP83-F1
#
_cell.length_a   1.000
_cell.length_b   1.000
_cell.length_c   1.000
_cell.angle_alpha   90.00
_cell.angle_beta   90.00
_cell.angle_gamma   90.00
#
_symmetry.space_group_name_H-M   'P 1'
#
loop_
_entity.id
_entity.type
_entity.pdbx_description
1 polymer ?
#
loop_
_entity_poly.entity_id
_entity_poly.type
_entity_poly.pdbx_seq_one_letter_code
_entity_poly.pdbx_strand_id
1 'polypeptide(L)' 'MTGAWRPQPPPAADLTGWQYLGWRCCWCAGLLERDARSAGRAEGHCGAHDLSVEVYECGPQCPKRPVETGPA' A
#
# COMPACT_ATOMS: atom_id res chain seq x y z
N MET A 1 24.61 -5.39 -5.26
CA MET A 1 23.60 -5.21 -4.20
C MET A 1 22.43 -4.41 -4.76
N THR A 2 21.56 -5.01 -5.57
CA THR A 2 20.32 -4.37 -5.99
C THR A 2 19.27 -4.64 -4.92
N GLY A 3 19.29 -3.84 -3.85
CA GLY A 3 18.17 -3.82 -2.92
C GLY A 3 16.96 -3.31 -3.70
N ALA A 4 15.99 -4.17 -3.97
CA ALA A 4 14.77 -3.77 -4.65
C ALA A 4 14.04 -2.76 -3.77
N TRP A 5 14.15 -1.48 -4.10
CA TRP A 5 13.36 -0.44 -3.47
C TRP A 5 11.88 -0.73 -3.74
N ARG A 6 11.07 -0.73 -2.69
CA ARG A 6 9.61 -0.87 -2.78
C ARG A 6 8.99 0.49 -2.46
N PRO A 7 8.00 0.95 -3.24
CA PRO A 7 7.29 2.18 -2.93
C PRO A 7 6.60 2.04 -1.57
N GLN A 8 6.72 3.08 -0.73
CA GLN A 8 6.00 3.13 0.53
C GLN A 8 4.49 3.22 0.24
N PRO A 9 3.65 2.40 0.90
CA PRO A 9 2.21 2.51 0.76
C PRO A 9 1.68 3.84 1.35
N PRO A 10 0.45 4.25 0.99
CA PRO A 10 -0.19 5.41 1.59
C PRO A 10 -0.29 5.27 3.12
N PRO A 11 -0.26 6.39 3.88
CA PRO A 11 -0.55 6.38 5.31
C PRO A 11 -1.89 5.72 5.62
N ALA A 12 -2.02 5.06 6.76
CA ALA A 12 -3.24 4.37 7.15
C ALA A 12 -4.46 5.32 7.25
N ALA A 13 -4.22 6.59 7.57
CA ALA A 13 -5.25 7.63 7.63
C ALA A 13 -5.83 8.02 6.26
N ASP A 14 -5.09 7.78 5.17
CA ASP A 14 -5.50 8.09 3.79
C ASP A 14 -6.23 6.92 3.12
N LEU A 15 -6.29 5.76 3.78
CA LEU A 15 -6.95 4.57 3.27
C LEU A 15 -8.47 4.69 3.44
N THR A 16 -9.20 4.25 2.42
CA THR A 16 -10.61 3.89 2.62
C THR A 16 -10.72 2.67 3.54
N GLY A 17 -11.85 2.50 4.24
CA GLY A 17 -12.04 1.35 5.13
C GLY A 17 -11.80 -0.01 4.44
N TRP A 18 -12.17 -0.14 3.16
CA TRP A 18 -11.92 -1.36 2.39
C TRP A 18 -10.45 -1.61 2.05
N GLN A 19 -9.66 -0.55 1.87
CA GLN A 19 -8.21 -0.67 1.69
C GLN A 19 -7.53 -1.01 3.01
N TYR A 20 -7.95 -0.39 4.11
CA TYR A 20 -7.46 -0.67 5.46
C TYR A 20 -7.71 -2.13 5.87
N LEU A 21 -8.88 -2.67 5.54
CA LEU A 21 -9.23 -4.07 5.79
C LEU A 21 -8.57 -5.07 4.82
N GLY A 22 -7.78 -4.62 3.84
CA GLY A 22 -7.09 -5.47 2.90
C GLY A 22 -7.96 -6.07 1.78
N TRP A 23 -9.18 -5.57 1.56
CA TRP A 23 -10.07 -6.05 0.49
C TRP A 23 -9.84 -5.34 -0.85
N ARG A 24 -9.19 -4.18 -0.83
CA ARG A 24 -8.94 -3.37 -2.03
C ARG A 24 -7.49 -2.92 -2.09
N CYS A 25 -6.95 -2.81 -3.31
CA CYS A 25 -5.59 -2.36 -3.54
C CYS A 25 -5.37 -0.97 -2.90
N CYS A 26 -4.28 -0.84 -2.14
CA CYS A 26 -3.94 0.41 -1.45
C CYS A 26 -3.77 1.62 -2.38
N TRP A 27 -3.36 1.42 -3.65
CA TRP A 27 -3.19 2.52 -4.60
C TRP A 27 -4.40 2.75 -5.53
N CYS A 28 -4.91 1.71 -6.19
CA CYS A 28 -5.97 1.89 -7.20
C CYS A 28 -7.39 1.64 -6.70
N ALA A 29 -7.55 1.13 -5.47
CA ALA A 29 -8.82 0.66 -4.93
C ALA A 29 -9.50 -0.44 -5.79
N GLY A 30 -8.76 -1.13 -6.65
CA GLY A 30 -9.24 -2.33 -7.32
C GLY A 30 -9.58 -3.41 -6.29
N LEU A 31 -10.63 -4.21 -6.55
CA LEU A 31 -10.95 -5.37 -5.72
C LEU A 31 -9.76 -6.33 -5.72
N LEU A 32 -9.37 -6.80 -4.54
CA LEU A 32 -8.35 -7.82 -4.42
C LEU A 32 -9.02 -9.18 -4.46
N GLU A 33 -8.54 -10.01 -5.38
CA GLU A 33 -8.95 -11.39 -5.53
C GLU A 33 -7.80 -12.30 -5.13
N ARG A 34 -7.67 -13.45 -5.80
CA ARG A 34 -6.53 -14.35 -5.59
C ARG A 34 -5.25 -13.65 -6.06
N ASP A 35 -4.13 -13.97 -5.42
CA ASP A 35 -2.78 -13.47 -5.75
C ASP A 35 -2.48 -11.99 -5.40
N ALA A 36 -3.29 -11.36 -4.55
CA ALA A 36 -2.93 -10.08 -3.94
C ALA A 36 -1.58 -10.18 -3.21
N ARG A 37 -0.75 -9.14 -3.35
CA ARG A 37 0.61 -9.12 -2.80
C ARG A 37 0.72 -8.10 -1.69
N SER A 38 1.52 -8.38 -0.67
CA SER A 38 1.87 -7.38 0.32
C SER A 38 2.60 -6.21 -0.34
N ALA A 39 2.07 -5.00 -0.12
CA ALA A 39 2.67 -3.74 -0.54
C ALA A 39 3.50 -3.10 0.58
N GLY A 40 3.50 -3.69 1.78
CA GLY A 40 4.19 -3.18 2.97
C GLY A 40 3.22 -2.64 4.03
N ARG A 41 3.79 -1.92 5.01
CA ARG A 41 3.05 -1.38 6.14
C ARG A 41 2.62 0.06 5.88
N ALA A 42 1.31 0.29 5.84
CA ALA A 42 0.73 1.63 5.85
C ALA A 42 0.82 2.18 7.27
N GLU A 43 1.60 3.24 7.47
CA GLU A 43 1.85 3.77 8.80
C GLU A 43 0.71 4.69 9.26
N GLY A 44 0.33 4.62 10.55
CA GLY A 44 -0.68 5.51 11.13
C GLY A 44 -0.78 5.42 12.65
N HIS A 45 -1.29 6.47 13.27
CA HIS A 45 -1.46 6.55 14.72
C HIS A 45 -2.74 7.30 15.10
N CYS A 46 -3.30 6.96 16.26
CA CYS A 46 -4.36 7.73 16.90
C CYS A 46 -4.04 7.89 18.38
N GLY A 47 -3.61 9.10 18.78
CA GLY A 47 -3.07 9.34 20.10
C GLY A 47 -1.87 8.42 20.37
N ALA A 48 -1.94 7.61 21.41
CA ALA A 48 -0.91 6.64 21.77
C ALA A 48 -1.04 5.27 21.06
N HIS A 49 -2.06 5.08 20.22
CA HIS A 49 -2.32 3.81 19.54
C HIS A 49 -1.65 3.77 18.17
N ASP A 50 -0.84 2.73 17.92
CA ASP A 50 -0.34 2.37 16.60
C ASP A 50 -1.48 1.73 15.79
N LEU A 51 -1.84 2.36 14.68
CA LEU A 51 -2.88 1.91 13.75
C LEU A 51 -2.28 1.39 12.43
N SER A 52 -0.96 1.24 12.36
CA SER A 52 -0.27 0.83 11.17
C SER A 52 -0.61 -0.62 10.81
N VAL A 53 -1.02 -0.82 9.55
CA VAL A 53 -1.50 -2.11 9.04
C VAL A 53 -0.73 -2.55 7.81
N GLU A 54 -0.64 -3.86 7.61
CA GLU A 54 -0.20 -4.39 6.32
C GLU A 54 -1.28 -4.11 5.27
N VAL A 55 -0.86 -3.63 4.10
CA VAL A 55 -1.76 -3.38 2.97
C VAL A 55 -1.28 -4.10 1.73
N TYR A 56 -2.20 -4.25 0.77
CA TYR A 56 -1.99 -5.13 -0.37
C TYR A 56 -2.12 -4.39 -1.71
N GLU A 57 -1.39 -4.89 -2.72
CA GLU A 57 -1.43 -4.45 -4.10
C GLU A 57 -2.07 -5.52 -4.99
N CYS A 58 -2.79 -5.09 -6.02
CA CYS A 58 -3.31 -5.98 -7.06
C CYS A 58 -2.21 -6.46 -8.04
N GLY A 59 -0.96 -6.02 -7.85
CA GLY A 59 0.21 -6.43 -8.61
C GLY A 59 1.18 -5.29 -8.92
N PRO A 60 2.40 -5.62 -9.39
CA PRO A 60 3.46 -4.64 -9.67
C PRO A 60 3.12 -3.71 -10.84
N GLN A 61 2.16 -4.09 -11.69
CA GLN A 61 1.64 -3.29 -12.80
C GLN A 61 0.40 -2.46 -12.41
N CYS A 62 0.12 -2.31 -11.11
CA CYS A 62 -0.98 -1.46 -10.67
C CYS A 62 -0.81 -0.04 -11.24
N PRO A 63 -1.82 0.51 -11.95
CA PRO A 63 -1.69 1.75 -12.71
C PRO A 63 -1.48 2.99 -11.84
N LYS A 64 -1.85 2.91 -10.55
CA LYS A 64 -1.62 3.99 -9.57
C LYS A 64 -0.45 3.70 -8.62
N ARG A 65 0.26 2.60 -8.83
CA ARG A 65 1.47 2.30 -8.06
C ARG A 65 2.52 3.35 -8.38
N PRO A 66 3.10 4.02 -7.38
CA PRO A 66 4.19 4.95 -7.62
C PRO A 66 5.32 4.23 -8.36
N VAL A 67 5.66 4.73 -9.54
CA VAL A 67 6.90 4.36 -10.23
C VAL A 67 8.01 5.25 -9.71
N GLU A 68 9.19 4.67 -9.56
CA GLU A 68 10.41 5.36 -9.19
C GLU A 68 10.63 6.53 -10.16
N THR A 69 10.32 7.76 -9.73
CA THR A 69 10.81 8.94 -10.43
C THR A 69 12.18 9.18 -9.81
N GLY A 70 13.22 8.66 -10.46
CA GLY A 70 14.60 9.01 -10.09
C GLY A 70 14.74 10.55 -10.04
N PRO A 71 15.68 11.08 -9.24
CA PRO A 71 15.83 12.53 -9.12
C PRO A 71 16.04 13.13 -10.52
N ALA A 72 15.30 14.22 -10.79
CA ALA A 72 15.49 15.06 -11.96
C ALA A 72 16.85 15.77 -11.93
#